data_AF-A0A6L6XD56-F1
#
_entry.id   AF-A0A6L6XD56-F1
#
_cell.length_a   1.000
_cell.length_b   1.000
_cell.length_c   1.000
_cell.angle_alpha   90.00
_cell.angle_beta   90.00
_cell.angle_gamma   90.00
#
_symmetry.space_group_name_H-M   'P 1'
#
loop_
_entity.id
_entity.type
_entity.pdbx_description
1 polymer ?
#
loop_
_entity_poly.entity_id
_entity_poly.type
_entity_poly.pdbx_seq_one_letter_code
_entity_poly.pdbx_strand_id
1 'polypeptide(L)'
;MLNKEKYAKEILNIACEGHSIAMIDGKLRQCSGASCSKCDFNSNINCRKNVNEWANSEYIKPVEPPVDWSKVPVDTPIMVRATDEGTWIHRYFAKYENGSVYAWEQGATSWSVERPAYVCDWKYAKLAESEDHNVNKQD
;
A
#
# COMPACT_ATOMS: atom_id res chain seq x y z
N MET A 1 1.56 10.04 -12.93
CA MET A 1 3.03 10.01 -12.73
C MET A 1 3.60 8.77 -13.40
N LEU A 2 4.83 8.82 -13.87
CA LEU A 2 5.53 7.68 -14.46
C LEU A 2 6.10 6.79 -13.36
N ASN A 3 6.34 5.51 -13.67
CA ASN A 3 6.97 4.59 -12.71
C ASN A 3 8.33 5.11 -12.22
N LYS A 4 9.16 5.68 -13.11
CA LYS A 4 10.47 6.24 -12.70
C LYS A 4 10.36 7.39 -11.69
N GLU A 5 9.27 8.16 -11.74
CA GLU A 5 9.01 9.25 -10.81
C GLU A 5 8.54 8.69 -9.47
N LYS A 6 7.60 7.72 -9.51
CA LYS A 6 7.09 7.05 -8.32
C LYS A 6 8.19 6.29 -7.55
N TYR A 7 9.04 5.57 -8.26
CA TYR A 7 10.06 4.70 -7.69
C TYR A 7 11.46 5.33 -7.64
N ALA A 8 11.57 6.66 -7.82
CA ALA A 8 12.85 7.35 -7.96
C ALA A 8 13.87 7.01 -6.86
N LYS A 9 13.43 6.96 -5.59
CA LYS A 9 14.29 6.66 -4.44
C LYS A 9 14.82 5.22 -4.46
N GLU A 10 13.96 4.25 -4.76
CA GLU A 10 14.35 2.83 -4.82
C GLU A 10 15.30 2.57 -5.99
N ILE A 11 15.00 3.15 -7.16
CA ILE A 11 15.86 3.07 -8.34
C ILE A 11 17.23 3.69 -8.04
N LEU A 12 17.27 4.86 -7.40
CA LEU A 12 18.52 5.54 -7.06
C LEU A 12 19.37 4.70 -6.09
N ASN A 13 18.77 4.14 -5.04
CA ASN A 13 19.48 3.29 -4.09
C ASN A 13 20.14 2.09 -4.80
N ILE A 14 19.38 1.36 -5.63
CA ILE A 14 19.90 0.21 -6.38
C ILE A 14 21.04 0.62 -7.34
N ALA A 15 20.89 1.74 -8.03
CA ALA A 15 21.88 2.24 -8.96
C ALA A 15 23.17 2.69 -8.25
N CYS A 16 23.07 3.32 -7.09
CA CYS A 16 24.22 3.70 -6.26
C CYS A 16 25.02 2.50 -5.75
N GLU A 17 24.37 1.35 -5.57
CA GLU A 17 25.04 0.08 -5.24
C GLU A 17 25.64 -0.62 -6.48
N GLY A 18 25.52 -0.05 -7.67
CA GLY A 18 26.10 -0.58 -8.91
C GLY A 18 25.29 -1.70 -9.55
N HIS A 19 24.04 -1.90 -9.11
CA HIS A 19 23.18 -2.98 -9.59
C HIS A 19 22.16 -2.49 -10.62
N SER A 20 21.71 -3.42 -11.48
CA SER A 20 20.53 -3.20 -12.33
C SER A 20 19.26 -3.50 -11.55
N ILE A 21 18.14 -2.86 -11.91
CA ILE A 21 16.84 -3.13 -11.26
C ILE A 21 16.17 -4.38 -11.84
N ALA A 22 15.47 -5.10 -10.97
CA ALA A 22 14.57 -6.20 -11.28
C ALA A 22 13.22 -5.96 -10.59
N MET A 23 12.13 -6.46 -11.17
CA MET A 23 10.80 -6.45 -10.56
C MET A 23 10.39 -7.89 -10.28
N ILE A 24 10.11 -8.21 -9.02
CA ILE A 24 9.70 -9.56 -8.60
C ILE A 24 8.60 -9.39 -7.56
N ASP A 25 7.45 -10.02 -7.79
CA ASP A 25 6.26 -9.91 -6.93
C ASP A 25 5.83 -8.45 -6.70
N GLY A 26 5.91 -7.62 -7.74
CA GLY A 26 5.55 -6.19 -7.68
C GLY A 26 6.49 -5.32 -6.84
N LYS A 27 7.67 -5.83 -6.43
CA LYS A 27 8.68 -5.09 -5.67
C LYS A 27 9.97 -4.92 -6.48
N LEU A 28 10.53 -3.71 -6.47
CA LEU A 28 11.85 -3.46 -7.02
C LEU A 28 12.92 -4.12 -6.16
N ARG A 29 13.85 -4.80 -6.81
CA ARG A 29 15.00 -5.48 -6.20
C ARG A 29 16.23 -5.30 -7.08
N GLN A 30 17.39 -5.63 -6.53
CA GLN A 30 18.61 -5.76 -7.30
C GLN A 30 18.53 -6.99 -8.21
N CYS A 31 18.96 -6.85 -9.45
CA CYS A 31 19.10 -7.97 -10.37
C CYS A 31 20.34 -8.80 -10.00
N SER A 32 20.13 -10.05 -9.59
CA SER A 32 21.21 -11.00 -9.25
C SER A 32 21.57 -11.97 -10.40
N GLY A 33 20.87 -11.89 -11.55
CA GLY A 33 21.05 -12.80 -12.69
C GLY A 33 20.56 -14.25 -12.47
N ALA A 34 20.46 -14.72 -11.23
CA ALA A 34 20.06 -16.10 -10.90
C ALA A 34 18.54 -16.33 -10.93
N SER A 35 17.72 -15.27 -10.85
CA SER A 35 16.27 -15.35 -10.70
C SER A 35 15.48 -14.79 -11.89
N CYS A 36 16.05 -14.82 -13.11
CA CYS A 36 15.41 -14.24 -14.29
C CYS A 36 14.01 -14.81 -14.56
N SER A 37 13.76 -16.10 -14.30
CA SER A 37 12.43 -16.70 -14.51
C SER A 37 11.31 -16.09 -13.68
N LYS A 38 11.64 -15.42 -12.57
CA LYS A 38 10.67 -14.74 -11.68
C LYS A 38 10.65 -13.22 -11.87
N CYS A 39 11.45 -12.69 -12.78
CA CYS A 39 11.57 -11.25 -13.00
C CYS A 39 10.56 -10.79 -14.05
N ASP A 40 9.76 -9.77 -13.74
CA ASP A 40 8.79 -9.22 -14.70
C ASP A 40 9.47 -8.51 -15.87
N PHE A 41 10.73 -8.07 -15.70
CA PHE A 41 11.55 -7.53 -16.77
C PHE A 41 12.29 -8.60 -17.58
N ASN A 42 12.09 -9.88 -17.27
CA ASN A 42 12.74 -10.96 -17.97
C ASN A 42 12.43 -10.90 -19.46
N SER A 43 13.48 -10.98 -20.25
CA SER A 43 13.43 -10.95 -21.69
C SER A 43 14.57 -11.81 -22.18
N ASN A 44 14.30 -12.71 -23.13
CA ASN A 44 15.30 -13.62 -23.69
C ASN A 44 16.43 -12.89 -24.43
N ILE A 45 16.30 -11.57 -24.65
CA ILE A 45 17.19 -10.79 -25.52
C ILE A 45 17.79 -9.60 -24.75
N ASN A 46 16.97 -8.81 -24.06
CA ASN A 46 17.43 -7.58 -23.40
C ASN A 46 16.43 -7.08 -22.34
N CYS A 47 16.75 -7.28 -21.06
CA CYS A 47 15.95 -6.77 -19.94
C CYS A 47 15.93 -5.22 -19.88
N ARG A 48 16.95 -4.53 -20.44
CA ARG A 48 17.03 -3.06 -20.41
C ARG A 48 15.89 -2.40 -21.18
N LYS A 49 15.40 -3.04 -22.25
CA LYS A 49 14.25 -2.55 -23.01
C LYS A 49 12.99 -2.55 -22.15
N ASN A 50 12.69 -3.67 -21.50
CA ASN A 50 11.52 -3.81 -20.61
C ASN A 50 11.59 -2.86 -19.41
N VAL A 51 12.79 -2.69 -18.83
CA VAL A 51 13.02 -1.69 -17.77
C VAL A 51 12.72 -0.28 -18.26
N ASN A 52 13.16 0.10 -19.46
CA ASN A 52 12.93 1.44 -20.02
C ASN A 52 11.45 1.68 -20.32
N GLU A 53 10.78 0.71 -20.93
CA GLU A 53 9.34 0.76 -21.21
C GLU A 53 8.53 0.87 -19.92
N TRP A 54 8.85 0.07 -18.90
CA TRP A 54 8.23 0.16 -17.59
C TRP A 54 8.50 1.51 -16.91
N ALA A 55 9.75 1.99 -16.91
CA ALA A 55 10.13 3.24 -16.26
C ALA A 55 9.37 4.45 -16.85
N ASN A 56 9.05 4.39 -18.15
CA ASN A 56 8.31 5.43 -18.87
C ASN A 56 6.81 5.15 -19.05
N SER A 57 6.29 4.04 -18.52
CA SER A 57 4.85 3.79 -18.49
C SER A 57 4.21 4.53 -17.31
N GLU A 58 2.92 4.81 -17.45
CA GLU A 58 2.13 5.41 -16.39
C GLU A 58 2.09 4.48 -15.18
N TYR A 59 2.34 5.03 -13.99
CA TYR A 59 2.18 4.30 -12.76
C TYR A 59 0.70 4.05 -12.52
N ILE A 60 0.31 2.78 -12.59
CA ILE A 60 -1.01 2.32 -12.20
C ILE A 60 -0.98 2.06 -10.71
N LYS A 61 -1.74 2.85 -9.95
CA LYS A 61 -1.93 2.61 -8.52
C LYS A 61 -2.65 1.25 -8.36
N PRO A 62 -2.11 0.31 -7.58
CA PRO A 62 -2.79 -0.95 -7.30
C PRO A 62 -4.18 -0.63 -6.75
N VAL A 63 -5.22 -1.10 -7.43
CA VAL A 63 -6.58 -1.05 -6.90
C VAL A 63 -6.65 -2.19 -5.89
N GLU A 64 -6.66 -1.85 -4.60
CA GLU A 64 -6.95 -2.83 -3.56
C GLU A 64 -8.32 -3.46 -3.84
N PRO A 65 -8.49 -4.78 -3.66
CA PRO A 65 -9.78 -5.43 -3.91
C PRO A 65 -10.87 -4.69 -3.12
N PRO A 66 -12.05 -4.44 -3.73
CA PRO A 66 -13.08 -3.65 -3.10
C PRO A 66 -13.52 -4.32 -1.79
N VAL A 67 -13.33 -3.61 -0.68
CA VAL A 67 -13.80 -4.05 0.64
C VAL A 67 -15.31 -3.84 0.70
N ASP A 68 -16.05 -4.91 1.01
CA ASP A 68 -17.48 -4.80 1.30
C ASP A 68 -17.67 -4.24 2.71
N TRP A 69 -17.63 -2.92 2.83
CA TRP A 69 -17.75 -2.18 4.09
C TRP A 69 -19.05 -2.44 4.85
N SER A 70 -20.10 -2.93 4.17
CA SER A 70 -21.36 -3.31 4.83
C SER A 70 -21.22 -4.53 5.74
N LYS A 71 -20.14 -5.32 5.57
CA LYS A 71 -19.85 -6.53 6.35
C LYS A 71 -18.67 -6.36 7.30
N VAL A 72 -18.01 -5.21 7.30
CA VAL A 72 -16.88 -4.95 8.19
C VAL A 72 -17.41 -4.74 9.62
N PRO A 73 -16.92 -5.48 10.63
CA PRO A 73 -17.33 -5.28 12.01
C PRO A 73 -16.94 -3.90 12.55
N VAL A 74 -17.77 -3.32 13.42
CA VAL A 74 -17.42 -2.13 14.20
C VAL A 74 -16.12 -2.39 14.97
N ASP A 75 -15.28 -1.36 15.09
CA ASP A 75 -13.96 -1.39 15.70
C ASP A 75 -12.91 -2.23 14.94
N THR A 76 -13.16 -2.59 13.68
CA THR A 76 -12.09 -3.15 12.83
C THR A 76 -11.00 -2.09 12.60
N PRO A 77 -9.71 -2.41 12.82
CA PRO A 77 -8.61 -1.51 12.48
C PRO A 77 -8.58 -1.19 10.97
N ILE A 78 -8.57 0.10 10.66
CA ILE A 78 -8.54 0.62 9.29
C ILE A 78 -7.53 1.75 9.17
N MET A 79 -7.08 1.98 7.95
CA MET A 79 -6.35 3.19 7.59
C MET A 79 -7.25 4.08 6.75
N VAL A 80 -7.25 5.38 7.05
CA VAL A 80 -8.07 6.38 6.37
C VAL A 80 -7.25 7.60 5.95
N ARG A 81 -7.71 8.33 4.92
CA ARG A 81 -7.13 9.62 4.53
C ARG A 81 -8.14 10.47 3.74
N ALA A 82 -7.99 11.80 3.83
CA ALA A 82 -8.90 12.75 3.20
C ALA A 82 -8.58 13.00 1.72
N THR A 83 -7.29 12.93 1.34
CA THR A 83 -6.81 13.29 0.00
C THR A 83 -5.94 12.20 -0.61
N ASP A 84 -5.69 12.29 -1.92
CA ASP A 84 -4.87 11.31 -2.64
C ASP A 84 -3.39 11.31 -2.22
N GLU A 85 -2.90 12.46 -1.78
CA GLU A 85 -1.52 12.70 -1.35
C GLU A 85 -1.38 12.71 0.19
N GLY A 86 -2.49 12.64 0.92
CA GLY A 86 -2.51 12.64 2.38
C GLY A 86 -1.90 11.36 2.98
N THR A 87 -1.32 11.51 4.17
CA THR A 87 -0.84 10.40 4.98
C THR A 87 -2.00 9.52 5.42
N TRP A 88 -1.79 8.21 5.40
CA TRP A 88 -2.72 7.26 5.98
C TRP A 88 -2.70 7.34 7.50
N ILE A 89 -3.89 7.41 8.10
CA ILE A 89 -4.07 7.56 9.54
C ILE A 89 -4.74 6.30 10.07
N HIS A 90 -4.19 5.72 11.14
CA HIS A 90 -4.79 4.59 11.83
C HIS A 90 -6.04 5.01 12.59
N ARG A 91 -7.13 4.29 12.35
CA ARG A 91 -8.44 4.48 12.96
C ARG A 91 -9.14 3.14 13.14
N TYR A 92 -10.31 3.20 13.77
CA TYR A 92 -11.20 2.07 13.95
C TYR A 92 -12.51 2.35 13.18
N PHE A 93 -12.98 1.34 12.46
CA PHE A 93 -14.21 1.43 11.67
C PHE A 93 -15.42 1.64 12.59
N ALA A 94 -16.25 2.63 12.27
CA ALA A 94 -17.45 2.94 13.05
C ALA A 94 -18.72 2.44 12.36
N LYS A 95 -18.90 2.79 11.07
CA LYS A 95 -20.05 2.38 10.26
C LYS A 95 -19.81 2.61 8.77
N TYR A 96 -20.69 2.03 7.95
CA TYR A 96 -20.78 2.30 6.53
C TYR A 96 -22.21 2.74 6.18
N GLU A 97 -22.35 3.94 5.64
CA GLU A 97 -23.66 4.54 5.33
C GLU A 97 -23.55 5.40 4.07
N ASN A 98 -24.53 5.30 3.17
CA ASN A 98 -24.59 6.06 1.92
C ASN A 98 -23.31 6.00 1.07
N GLY A 99 -22.67 4.83 1.00
CA GLY A 99 -21.44 4.65 0.22
C GLY A 99 -20.19 5.21 0.87
N SER A 100 -20.29 5.73 2.11
CA SER A 100 -19.19 6.38 2.82
C SER A 100 -18.78 5.59 4.05
N VAL A 101 -17.47 5.45 4.25
CA VAL A 101 -16.87 4.81 5.42
C VAL A 101 -16.70 5.86 6.51
N TYR A 102 -17.20 5.54 7.71
CA TYR A 102 -17.03 6.35 8.89
C TYR A 102 -16.05 5.68 9.85
N ALA A 103 -15.17 6.48 10.45
CA ALA A 103 -14.22 6.01 11.44
C ALA A 103 -14.33 6.86 12.71
N TRP A 104 -14.05 6.26 13.87
CA TRP A 104 -14.00 6.96 15.14
C TRP A 104 -12.90 8.01 15.15
N GLU A 105 -13.14 9.14 15.79
CA GLU A 105 -12.10 10.16 15.95
C GLU A 105 -11.03 9.76 16.97
N GLN A 106 -9.84 10.38 16.86
CA GLN A 106 -8.77 10.31 17.86
C GLN A 106 -8.28 8.89 18.24
N GLY A 107 -8.52 7.88 17.40
CA GLY A 107 -8.15 6.50 17.72
C GLY A 107 -9.05 5.85 18.78
N ALA A 108 -10.22 6.44 19.05
CA ALA A 108 -11.24 5.86 19.90
C ALA A 108 -11.89 4.61 19.24
N THR A 109 -12.68 3.90 20.04
CA THR A 109 -13.49 2.75 19.64
C THR A 109 -14.92 2.93 20.16
N SER A 110 -15.83 2.04 19.79
CA SER A 110 -17.19 2.01 20.35
C SER A 110 -17.21 1.92 21.90
N TRP A 111 -16.13 1.40 22.50
CA TRP A 111 -15.98 1.29 23.95
C TRP A 111 -15.59 2.61 24.64
N SER A 112 -14.69 3.38 24.01
CA SER A 112 -14.08 4.56 24.63
C SER A 112 -14.72 5.89 24.21
N VAL A 113 -15.64 5.86 23.25
CA VAL A 113 -16.23 7.07 22.70
C VAL A 113 -17.26 7.65 23.67
N GLU A 114 -17.06 8.90 24.10
CA GLU A 114 -17.97 9.57 25.04
C GLU A 114 -19.31 9.97 24.40
N ARG A 115 -19.34 10.17 23.07
CA ARG A 115 -20.56 10.52 22.32
C ARG A 115 -20.60 9.87 20.93
N PRO A 116 -21.76 9.40 20.44
CA PRO A 116 -21.90 8.84 19.09
C PRO A 116 -21.53 9.78 17.94
N ALA A 117 -21.42 11.10 18.20
CA ALA A 117 -21.09 12.12 17.20
C ALA A 117 -19.60 12.21 16.84
N TYR A 118 -18.71 11.45 17.50
CA TYR A 118 -17.27 11.42 17.20
C TYR A 118 -16.92 10.45 16.07
N VAL A 119 -17.62 10.59 14.93
CA VAL A 119 -17.35 9.83 13.71
C VAL A 119 -17.17 10.80 12.55
N CYS A 120 -16.11 10.61 11.76
CA CYS A 120 -15.90 11.34 10.51
C CYS A 120 -16.05 10.39 9.32
N ASP A 121 -16.63 10.87 8.24
CA ASP A 121 -16.54 10.22 6.94
C ASP A 121 -15.14 10.39 6.34
N TRP A 122 -14.72 9.41 5.56
CA TRP A 122 -13.41 9.41 4.91
C TRP A 122 -13.55 9.07 3.42
N LYS A 123 -12.94 9.90 2.57
CA LYS A 123 -12.91 9.69 1.12
C LYS A 123 -12.19 8.39 0.73
N TYR A 124 -11.13 8.05 1.46
CA TYR A 124 -10.35 6.84 1.23
C TYR A 124 -10.22 6.06 2.52
N ALA A 125 -10.51 4.76 2.45
CA ALA A 125 -10.37 3.82 3.54
C ALA A 125 -9.83 2.48 3.02
N LYS A 126 -9.06 1.79 3.85
CA LYS A 126 -8.64 0.41 3.64
C LYS A 126 -8.49 -0.34 4.95
N LEU A 127 -8.54 -1.67 4.90
CA LEU A 127 -8.23 -2.48 6.07
C LEU A 127 -6.77 -2.22 6.47
N ALA A 128 -6.51 -2.10 7.76
CA ALA A 128 -5.14 -2.12 8.23
C ALA A 128 -4.61 -3.53 7.98
N GLU A 129 -3.45 -3.62 7.34
CA GLU A 129 -2.73 -4.90 7.28
C GLU A 129 -2.43 -5.28 8.73
N SER A 130 -2.82 -6.48 9.15
CA SER A 130 -2.33 -7.02 10.41
C SER A 130 -0.81 -7.05 10.28
N GLU A 131 -0.11 -6.23 11.06
CA GLU A 131 1.28 -6.55 11.35
C GLU A 131 1.24 -7.96 11.93
N ASP A 132 1.67 -8.95 11.15
CA ASP A 132 2.00 -10.26 11.69
C ASP A 132 3.03 -10.01 12.78
N HIS A 133 2.56 -9.90 14.02
CA HIS A 133 3.36 -9.89 15.21
C HIS A 133 3.98 -11.29 15.35
N ASN A 134 4.95 -11.60 14.50
CA ASN A 134 5.99 -12.57 14.79
C ASN A 134 6.87 -11.96 15.89
N VAL A 135 6.32 -11.87 17.10
CA VAL A 135 7.08 -11.64 18.32
C VAL A 135 7.73 -12.98 18.67
N ASN A 136 8.77 -13.33 17.91
CA ASN A 136 9.91 -14.01 18.50
C ASN A 136 10.66 -12.96 19.31
N LYS A 137 10.27 -12.82 20.58
CA LYS A 137 11.18 -12.34 21.62
C LYS A 137 11.31 -13.47 22.64
N GLN A 138 12.26 -14.35 22.33
CA GLN A 138 13.11 -14.93 23.36
C GLN A 138 13.88 -13.77 23.99
N ASP A 139 13.65 -13.56 25.29
CA ASP A 139 14.66 -13.54 26.36
C ASP A 139 13.99 -13.12 27.67
#